data_AF-A0A7W7NAI3-F1
#
_entry.id   AF-A0A7W7NAI3-F1
#
_cell.length_a   1.000
_cell.length_b   1.000
_cell.length_c   1.000
_cell.angle_alpha   90.00
_cell.angle_beta   90.00
_cell.angle_gamma   90.00
#
_symmetry.space_group_name_H-M   'P 1'
#
loop_
_entity.id
_entity.type
_entity.pdbx_description
1 polymer ?
#
loop_
_entity_poly.entity_id
_entity_poly.type
_entity_poly.pdbx_seq_one_letter_code
_entity_poly.pdbx_strand_id
1 'polypeptide(L)'
;MNKKNNHNRKNKGASFIRKEFYKKIIIIGLCIIPIVLFADNKGTFRLLPLPFFLYGMYQLMQIVAISKLIIDDFFPPKISYEKNTKPIDKLVYYFSTTLFFISLISLLFEIRNFDNTIQGTKLFWTAGVFGILVAIITTTILKLTNPSVYYESKRRYTVHLGLFIGFFLISTALASFVNHYFANPTTFYKNYKIESKSISGGRSTEYFFYLKMENGNEERFSVGKTRYNDFNEGEEIKLCLLKGKLGFDYVTGFKKIKQ
;
A
#
# COMPACT_ATOMS: atom_id res chain seq x y z
N MET A 1 5.14 -3.04 51.33
CA MET A 1 4.17 -3.99 50.74
C MET A 1 3.29 -3.25 49.71
N ASN A 2 3.73 -3.05 48.46
CA ASN A 2 2.85 -2.59 47.35
C ASN A 2 3.46 -2.61 45.91
N LYS A 3 4.63 -3.23 45.67
CA LYS A 3 5.18 -3.39 44.30
C LYS A 3 4.48 -4.50 43.49
N LYS A 4 4.01 -5.58 44.14
CA LYS A 4 3.35 -6.73 43.48
C LYS A 4 1.98 -6.38 42.87
N ASN A 5 1.18 -5.53 43.52
CA ASN A 5 -0.16 -5.16 43.04
C ASN A 5 -0.12 -4.21 41.82
N ASN A 6 0.86 -3.30 41.75
CA ASN A 6 1.04 -2.44 40.57
C ASN A 6 1.56 -3.20 39.34
N HIS A 7 2.39 -4.24 39.55
CA HIS A 7 2.87 -5.07 38.46
C HIS A 7 1.75 -5.92 37.84
N ASN A 8 0.83 -6.44 38.67
CA ASN A 8 -0.32 -7.22 38.20
C ASN A 8 -1.36 -6.38 37.43
N ARG A 9 -1.56 -5.10 37.78
CA ARG A 9 -2.47 -4.20 37.02
C ARG A 9 -1.90 -3.79 35.67
N LYS A 10 -0.60 -3.49 35.57
CA LYS A 10 0.06 -3.20 34.27
C LYS A 10 0.06 -4.41 33.34
N ASN A 11 0.33 -5.61 33.84
CA ASN A 11 0.29 -6.84 33.03
C ASN A 11 -1.13 -7.18 32.52
N LYS A 12 -2.18 -6.89 33.30
CA LYS A 12 -3.57 -7.09 32.85
C LYS A 12 -3.98 -6.13 31.74
N GLY A 13 -3.60 -4.85 31.82
CA GLY A 13 -3.86 -3.87 30.76
C GLY A 13 -3.10 -4.16 29.47
N ALA A 14 -1.83 -4.59 29.58
CA ALA A 14 -1.00 -4.97 28.46
C ALA A 14 -1.56 -6.20 27.69
N SER A 15 -1.95 -7.23 28.44
CA SER A 15 -2.59 -8.43 27.91
C SER A 15 -3.91 -8.11 27.17
N PHE A 16 -4.68 -7.15 27.67
CA PHE A 16 -5.94 -6.74 27.05
C PHE A 16 -5.75 -6.09 25.67
N ILE A 17 -4.78 -5.17 25.53
CA ILE A 17 -4.52 -4.47 24.27
C ILE A 17 -4.06 -5.46 23.19
N ARG A 18 -3.15 -6.38 23.50
CA ARG A 18 -2.71 -7.42 22.55
C ARG A 18 -3.87 -8.31 22.13
N LYS A 19 -4.69 -8.74 23.08
CA LYS A 19 -5.86 -9.59 22.80
C LYS A 19 -6.85 -8.88 21.88
N GLU A 20 -7.15 -7.61 22.13
CA GLU A 20 -8.00 -6.80 21.25
C GLU A 20 -7.37 -6.62 19.86
N PHE A 21 -6.07 -6.36 19.77
CA PHE A 21 -5.37 -6.27 18.49
C PHE A 21 -5.48 -7.56 17.65
N TYR A 22 -5.13 -8.70 18.23
CA TYR A 22 -5.22 -9.99 17.53
C TYR A 22 -6.66 -10.35 17.17
N LYS A 23 -7.62 -10.09 18.07
CA LYS A 23 -9.05 -10.27 17.78
C LYS A 23 -9.49 -9.45 16.57
N LYS A 24 -9.09 -8.18 16.48
CA LYS A 24 -9.41 -7.32 15.34
C LYS A 24 -8.76 -7.82 14.04
N ILE A 25 -7.51 -8.26 14.08
CA ILE A 25 -6.85 -8.87 12.91
C ILE A 25 -7.59 -10.12 12.45
N ILE A 26 -7.98 -11.00 13.37
CA ILE A 26 -8.75 -12.21 13.03
C ILE A 26 -10.08 -11.84 12.39
N ILE A 27 -10.79 -10.84 12.94
CA ILE A 27 -12.06 -10.35 12.36
C ILE A 27 -11.83 -9.80 10.95
N ILE A 28 -10.78 -9.01 10.73
CA ILE A 28 -10.43 -8.51 9.39
C ILE A 28 -10.17 -9.69 8.44
N GLY A 29 -9.40 -10.70 8.87
CA GLY A 29 -9.17 -11.93 8.11
C GLY A 29 -10.46 -12.66 7.74
N LEU A 30 -11.40 -12.80 8.69
CA LEU A 30 -12.71 -13.39 8.43
C LEU A 30 -13.55 -12.56 7.45
N CYS A 31 -13.45 -11.22 7.49
CA CYS A 31 -14.17 -10.34 6.56
C CYS A 31 -13.64 -10.44 5.13
N ILE A 32 -12.37 -10.83 4.93
CA ILE A 32 -11.78 -11.01 3.60
C ILE A 32 -12.38 -12.23 2.88
N ILE A 33 -12.77 -13.28 3.61
CA ILE A 33 -13.25 -14.54 3.00
C ILE A 33 -14.49 -14.32 2.10
N PRO A 34 -15.59 -13.69 2.56
CA PRO A 34 -16.73 -13.41 1.70
C PRO A 34 -16.41 -12.46 0.55
N ILE A 35 -15.47 -11.53 0.76
CA ILE A 35 -15.04 -10.60 -0.30
C ILE A 35 -14.39 -11.38 -1.43
N VAL A 36 -13.43 -12.26 -1.13
CA VAL A 36 -12.74 -13.06 -2.15
C VAL A 36 -13.68 -14.04 -2.84
N LEU A 37 -14.60 -14.68 -2.10
CA LEU A 37 -15.51 -15.68 -2.68
C LEU A 37 -16.60 -15.09 -3.58
N PHE A 38 -17.06 -13.87 -3.30
CA PHE A 38 -18.24 -13.29 -3.96
C PHE A 38 -17.95 -11.99 -4.74
N ALA A 39 -16.71 -11.51 -4.79
CA ALA A 39 -16.35 -10.26 -5.49
C ALA A 39 -16.68 -10.29 -6.99
N ASP A 40 -16.50 -11.43 -7.65
CA ASP A 40 -16.66 -11.55 -9.11
C ASP A 40 -18.09 -11.91 -9.53
N ASN A 41 -19.01 -12.03 -8.57
CA ASN A 41 -20.37 -12.48 -8.84
C ASN A 41 -21.21 -11.34 -9.45
N LYS A 42 -21.83 -11.57 -10.62
CA LYS A 42 -22.57 -10.54 -11.37
C LYS A 42 -24.03 -10.35 -10.92
N GLY A 43 -24.55 -11.22 -10.04
CA GLY A 43 -25.94 -11.19 -9.55
C GLY A 43 -26.14 -10.40 -8.24
N THR A 44 -27.28 -10.60 -7.58
CA THR A 44 -27.64 -9.95 -6.30
C THR A 44 -26.60 -10.18 -5.19
N PHE A 45 -25.87 -11.29 -5.26
CA PHE A 45 -24.78 -11.62 -4.34
C PHE A 45 -23.56 -10.67 -4.43
N ARG A 46 -23.47 -9.81 -5.45
CA ARG A 46 -22.45 -8.75 -5.54
C ARG A 46 -22.48 -7.77 -4.36
N LEU A 47 -23.64 -7.61 -3.73
CA LEU A 47 -23.80 -6.72 -2.58
C LEU A 47 -23.38 -7.39 -1.25
N LEU A 48 -23.23 -8.71 -1.22
CA LEU A 48 -22.88 -9.45 -0.02
C LEU A 48 -21.49 -9.09 0.53
N PRO A 49 -20.43 -8.90 -0.30
CA PRO A 49 -19.13 -8.40 0.17
C PRO A 49 -19.16 -7.04 0.87
N LEU A 50 -20.10 -6.15 0.52
CA LEU A 50 -20.11 -4.76 0.98
C LEU A 50 -20.17 -4.60 2.50
N PRO A 51 -21.12 -5.22 3.25
CA PRO A 51 -21.14 -5.14 4.71
C PRO A 51 -19.87 -5.71 5.36
N PHE A 52 -19.29 -6.78 4.82
CA PHE A 52 -18.03 -7.34 5.34
C PHE A 52 -16.85 -6.39 5.10
N PHE A 53 -16.81 -5.75 3.92
CA PHE A 53 -15.82 -4.71 3.63
C PHE A 53 -15.95 -3.54 4.60
N LEU A 54 -17.16 -3.00 4.79
CA LEU A 54 -17.41 -1.88 5.71
C LEU A 54 -17.04 -2.24 7.15
N TYR A 55 -17.40 -3.44 7.61
CA TYR A 55 -17.06 -3.90 8.95
C TYR A 55 -15.56 -4.15 9.13
N GLY A 56 -14.90 -4.75 8.14
CA GLY A 56 -13.44 -4.92 8.12
C GLY A 56 -12.72 -3.58 8.16
N MET A 57 -13.17 -2.60 7.37
CA MET A 57 -12.65 -1.22 7.39
C MET A 57 -12.87 -0.54 8.74
N TYR A 58 -14.03 -0.74 9.38
CA TYR A 58 -14.27 -0.25 10.73
C TYR A 58 -13.28 -0.81 11.75
N GLN A 59 -12.99 -2.12 11.71
CA GLN A 59 -11.98 -2.72 12.58
C GLN A 59 -10.58 -2.17 12.31
N LEU A 60 -10.24 -1.95 11.03
CA LEU A 60 -8.97 -1.34 10.65
C LEU A 60 -8.83 0.08 11.20
N MET A 61 -9.87 0.91 11.07
CA MET A 61 -9.90 2.26 11.65
C MET A 61 -9.72 2.23 13.16
N GLN A 62 -10.33 1.26 13.86
CA GLN A 62 -10.13 1.10 15.30
C GLN A 62 -8.69 0.75 15.63
N ILE A 63 -8.04 -0.18 14.90
CA ILE A 63 -6.61 -0.49 15.06
C ILE A 63 -5.76 0.78 14.90
N VAL A 64 -6.04 1.59 13.87
CA VAL A 64 -5.33 2.86 13.64
C VAL A 64 -5.54 3.81 14.82
N ALA A 65 -6.75 3.94 15.35
CA ALA A 65 -7.06 4.80 16.48
C ALA A 65 -6.31 4.41 17.77
N ILE A 66 -6.10 3.12 18.00
CA ILE A 66 -5.34 2.61 19.17
C ILE A 66 -3.88 2.26 18.86
N SER A 67 -3.38 2.57 17.65
CA SER A 67 -2.07 2.13 17.15
C SER A 67 -0.90 2.56 18.03
N LYS A 68 -0.96 3.76 18.63
CA LYS A 68 0.03 4.22 19.61
C LYS A 68 0.06 3.30 20.84
N LEU A 69 -1.10 2.94 21.39
CA LEU A 69 -1.19 2.04 22.54
C LEU A 69 -0.70 0.64 22.21
N ILE A 70 -1.01 0.15 21.00
CA ILE A 70 -0.49 -1.12 20.49
C ILE A 70 1.04 -1.09 20.44
N ILE A 71 1.63 -0.07 19.80
CA ILE A 71 3.09 0.05 19.69
C ILE A 71 3.74 0.16 21.07
N ASP A 72 3.15 0.93 21.97
CA ASP A 72 3.62 1.08 23.34
C ASP A 72 3.54 -0.23 24.13
N ASP A 73 2.60 -1.10 23.81
CA ASP A 73 2.46 -2.39 24.49
C ASP A 73 3.41 -3.47 23.95
N PHE A 74 3.58 -3.55 22.63
CA PHE A 74 4.55 -4.45 22.00
C PHE A 74 5.99 -4.02 22.28
N PHE A 75 6.22 -2.72 22.39
CA PHE A 75 7.53 -2.12 22.66
C PHE A 75 7.39 -1.11 23.80
N PRO A 76 7.49 -1.53 25.07
CA PRO A 76 7.28 -0.63 26.22
C PRO A 76 8.27 0.54 26.24
N PRO A 77 7.80 1.80 26.40
CA PRO A 77 8.68 2.96 26.53
C PRO A 77 9.38 2.93 27.88
N LYS A 78 10.62 3.43 27.91
CA LYS A 78 11.32 3.65 29.19
C LYS A 78 10.79 4.89 29.90
N ILE A 79 10.36 5.90 29.14
CA ILE A 79 9.86 7.17 29.65
C ILE A 79 8.66 7.64 28.81
N SER A 80 7.64 8.21 29.46
CA SER A 80 6.49 8.76 28.75
C SER A 80 6.78 10.11 28.10
N TYR A 81 7.74 10.86 28.65
CA TYR A 81 8.13 12.18 28.16
C TYR A 81 9.62 12.41 28.43
N GLU A 82 10.34 12.94 27.45
CA GLU A 82 11.76 13.27 27.55
C GLU A 82 11.93 14.79 27.43
N LYS A 83 12.56 15.43 28.42
CA LYS A 83 12.78 16.89 28.40
C LYS A 83 13.89 17.31 27.43
N ASN A 84 14.98 16.53 27.36
CA ASN A 84 16.13 16.80 26.50
C ASN A 84 16.37 15.60 25.58
N THR A 85 16.26 15.81 24.28
CA THR A 85 16.45 14.75 23.28
C THR A 85 17.88 14.78 22.75
N LYS A 86 18.49 13.61 22.53
CA LYS A 86 19.82 13.54 21.91
C LYS A 86 19.73 13.99 20.45
N PRO A 87 20.81 14.55 19.88
CA PRO A 87 20.82 15.01 18.49
C PRO A 87 20.50 13.88 17.49
N ILE A 88 20.98 12.66 17.76
CA ILE A 88 20.69 11.47 16.94
C ILE A 88 19.20 11.11 16.99
N ASP A 89 18.56 11.18 18.16
CA ASP A 89 17.13 10.89 18.30
C ASP A 89 16.27 11.88 17.50
N LYS A 90 16.68 13.16 17.51
CA LYS A 90 16.07 14.23 16.73
C LYS A 90 16.26 13.99 15.23
N LEU A 91 17.46 13.63 14.80
CA LEU A 91 17.77 13.30 13.40
C LEU A 91 16.90 12.15 12.90
N VAL A 92 16.83 11.03 13.63
CA VAL A 92 16.04 9.86 13.23
C VAL A 92 14.56 10.17 13.17
N TYR A 93 14.05 10.99 14.09
CA TYR A 93 12.66 11.46 14.07
C TYR A 93 12.34 12.26 12.80
N TYR A 94 13.16 13.26 12.47
CA TYR A 94 12.94 14.05 11.26
C TYR A 94 13.14 13.22 10.00
N PHE A 95 14.19 12.40 9.95
CA PHE A 95 14.42 11.49 8.82
C PHE A 95 13.21 10.60 8.56
N SER A 96 12.66 9.94 9.59
CA SER A 96 11.50 9.06 9.44
C SER A 96 10.25 9.81 8.97
N THR A 97 10.06 11.03 9.46
CA THR A 97 8.93 11.89 9.08
C THR A 97 9.07 12.37 7.63
N THR A 98 10.26 12.86 7.26
CA THR A 98 10.57 13.33 5.91
C THR A 98 10.50 12.18 4.91
N LEU A 99 11.01 10.99 5.27
CA LEU A 99 10.89 9.79 4.46
C LEU A 99 9.43 9.52 4.14
N PHE A 100 8.54 9.49 5.14
CA PHE A 100 7.10 9.28 4.92
C PHE A 100 6.51 10.28 3.90
N PHE A 101 6.75 11.58 4.07
CA PHE A 101 6.17 12.60 3.18
C PHE A 101 6.75 12.57 1.77
N ILE A 102 8.07 12.44 1.63
CA ILE A 102 8.71 12.33 0.31
C ILE A 102 8.20 11.08 -0.41
N SER A 103 8.13 9.96 0.30
CA SER A 103 7.66 8.69 -0.28
C SER A 103 6.22 8.77 -0.74
N LEU A 104 5.35 9.43 0.04
CA LEU A 104 3.97 9.66 -0.34
C LEU A 104 3.88 10.50 -1.62
N ILE A 105 4.62 11.61 -1.68
CA ILE A 105 4.65 12.48 -2.86
C ILE A 105 5.17 11.72 -4.08
N SER A 106 6.28 10.98 -3.95
CA SER A 106 6.84 10.16 -5.02
C SER A 106 5.83 9.14 -5.53
N LEU A 107 5.10 8.46 -4.64
CA LEU A 107 4.09 7.49 -5.06
C LEU A 107 2.92 8.16 -5.80
N LEU A 108 2.49 9.36 -5.40
CA LEU A 108 1.43 10.09 -6.10
C LEU A 108 1.80 10.39 -7.56
N PHE A 109 3.07 10.66 -7.86
CA PHE A 109 3.54 10.83 -9.24
C PHE A 109 3.58 9.52 -10.02
N GLU A 110 3.87 8.40 -9.34
CA GLU A 110 4.05 7.09 -9.97
C GLU A 110 2.78 6.25 -10.09
N ILE A 111 1.68 6.60 -9.40
CA ILE A 111 0.47 5.76 -9.37
C ILE A 111 -0.15 5.53 -10.76
N ARG A 112 -0.05 6.51 -11.66
CA ARG A 112 -0.52 6.39 -13.05
C ARG A 112 0.34 5.43 -13.87
N ASN A 113 1.64 5.35 -13.57
CA ASN A 113 2.54 4.44 -14.24
C ASN A 113 2.26 2.99 -13.83
N PHE A 114 1.81 2.76 -12.59
CA PHE A 114 1.32 1.46 -12.15
C PHE A 114 0.09 0.99 -12.90
N ASP A 115 -0.91 1.87 -13.10
CA ASP A 115 -2.09 1.55 -13.93
C ASP A 115 -1.71 1.27 -15.39
N ASN A 116 -0.61 1.84 -15.88
CA ASN A 116 -0.09 1.59 -17.23
C ASN A 116 0.98 0.49 -17.31
N THR A 117 1.19 -0.25 -16.22
CA THR A 117 2.13 -1.38 -16.18
C THR A 117 1.33 -2.69 -16.12
N ILE A 118 1.60 -3.61 -17.04
CA ILE A 118 0.99 -4.94 -17.02
C ILE A 118 1.42 -5.67 -15.75
N GLN A 119 0.47 -6.23 -15.01
CA GLN A 119 0.65 -6.74 -13.65
C GLN A 119 1.22 -5.69 -12.67
N GLY A 120 0.91 -4.41 -12.87
CA GLY A 120 1.38 -3.30 -12.02
C GLY A 120 1.01 -3.48 -10.53
N THR A 121 -0.14 -4.08 -10.23
CA THR A 121 -0.54 -4.43 -8.85
C THR A 121 0.43 -5.42 -8.20
N LYS A 122 0.93 -6.40 -8.95
CA LYS A 122 1.93 -7.37 -8.48
C LYS A 122 3.27 -6.67 -8.25
N LEU A 123 3.70 -5.79 -9.14
CA LEU A 123 4.91 -4.98 -8.95
C LEU A 123 4.80 -4.11 -7.67
N PHE A 124 3.65 -3.47 -7.47
CA PHE A 124 3.38 -2.64 -6.29
C PHE A 124 3.53 -3.44 -4.99
N TRP A 125 2.85 -4.59 -4.88
CA TRP A 125 2.90 -5.38 -3.65
C TRP A 125 4.26 -6.03 -3.41
N THR A 126 4.92 -6.55 -4.45
CA THR A 126 6.24 -7.16 -4.32
C THR A 126 7.30 -6.15 -3.86
N ALA A 127 7.32 -4.96 -4.47
CA ALA A 127 8.20 -3.89 -4.05
C ALA A 127 7.87 -3.41 -2.62
N GLY A 128 6.59 -3.21 -2.30
CA GLY A 128 6.15 -2.75 -0.98
C GLY A 128 6.55 -3.71 0.14
N VAL A 129 6.40 -5.02 -0.07
CA VAL A 129 6.87 -6.05 0.87
C VAL A 129 8.39 -5.98 1.06
N PHE A 130 9.15 -5.77 -0.01
CA PHE A 130 10.60 -5.56 0.08
C PHE A 130 10.93 -4.30 0.91
N GLY A 131 10.20 -3.20 0.73
CA GLY A 131 10.31 -2.00 1.57
C GLY A 131 10.06 -2.28 3.06
N ILE A 132 9.06 -3.11 3.40
CA ILE A 132 8.81 -3.52 4.79
C ILE A 132 9.99 -4.32 5.35
N LEU A 133 10.60 -5.22 4.58
CA LEU A 133 11.79 -5.97 5.02
C LEU A 133 12.95 -5.01 5.34
N VAL A 134 13.19 -4.01 4.50
CA VAL A 134 14.20 -2.95 4.74
C VAL A 134 13.87 -2.16 6.02
N ALA A 135 12.60 -1.84 6.27
CA ALA A 135 12.17 -1.17 7.48
C ALA A 135 12.44 -2.00 8.75
N ILE A 136 12.21 -3.32 8.70
CA ILE A 136 12.49 -4.24 9.81
C ILE A 136 13.98 -4.27 10.12
N ILE A 137 14.83 -4.41 9.09
CA ILE A 137 16.29 -4.43 9.23
C ILE A 137 16.78 -3.09 9.83
N THR A 138 16.34 -1.97 9.26
CA THR A 138 16.71 -0.63 9.72
C THR A 138 16.29 -0.39 11.17
N THR A 139 15.05 -0.77 11.53
CA THR A 139 14.54 -0.66 12.90
C THR A 139 15.34 -1.53 13.87
N THR A 140 15.76 -2.71 13.45
CA THR A 140 16.56 -3.63 14.28
C THR A 140 17.94 -3.05 14.54
N ILE A 141 18.62 -2.55 13.49
CA ILE A 141 19.93 -1.87 13.61
C ILE A 141 19.82 -0.63 14.52
N LEU A 142 18.78 0.20 14.36
CA LEU A 142 18.55 1.36 15.21
C LEU A 142 18.31 0.97 16.68
N LYS A 143 17.56 -0.10 16.94
CA LYS A 143 17.34 -0.61 18.31
C LYS A 143 18.63 -1.08 18.96
N LEU A 144 19.54 -1.69 18.20
CA LEU A 144 20.83 -2.19 18.71
C LEU A 144 21.84 -1.06 18.94
N THR A 145 21.94 -0.11 17.99
CA THR A 145 22.96 0.94 18.01
C THR A 145 22.53 2.18 18.82
N ASN A 146 21.28 2.59 18.70
CA ASN A 146 20.75 3.84 19.27
C ASN A 146 19.37 3.60 19.93
N PRO A 147 19.30 2.79 21.01
CA PRO A 147 18.04 2.45 21.66
C PRO A 147 17.30 3.67 22.24
N SER A 148 18.00 4.79 22.49
CA SER A 148 17.41 6.03 22.99
C SER A 148 16.29 6.58 22.11
N VAL A 149 16.36 6.35 20.79
CA VAL A 149 15.34 6.75 19.82
C VAL A 149 13.95 6.26 20.24
N TYR A 150 13.87 5.09 20.89
CA TYR A 150 12.63 4.40 21.23
C TYR A 150 12.19 4.53 22.69
N TYR A 151 12.89 5.34 23.50
CA TYR A 151 12.57 5.49 24.92
C TYR A 151 11.29 6.28 25.17
N GLU A 152 11.01 7.28 24.34
CA GLU A 152 9.84 8.14 24.42
C GLU A 152 8.73 7.63 23.47
N SER A 153 7.50 7.61 23.99
CA SER A 153 6.34 6.99 23.32
C SER A 153 5.98 7.65 21.98
N LYS A 154 5.87 8.97 21.92
CA LYS A 154 5.47 9.72 20.72
C LYS A 154 6.51 9.57 19.61
N ARG A 155 7.79 9.78 19.92
CA ARG A 155 8.92 9.64 18.99
C ARG A 155 9.00 8.21 18.48
N ARG A 156 8.89 7.21 19.35
CA ARG A 156 8.87 5.80 18.91
C ARG A 156 7.77 5.55 17.90
N TYR A 157 6.54 6.01 18.18
CA TYR A 157 5.40 5.84 17.30
C TYR A 157 5.68 6.45 15.93
N THR A 158 6.10 7.72 15.90
CA THR A 158 6.43 8.43 14.65
C THR A 158 7.57 7.75 13.88
N VAL A 159 8.62 7.29 14.56
CA VAL A 159 9.74 6.61 13.91
C VAL A 159 9.30 5.25 13.33
N HIS A 160 8.56 4.42 14.08
CA HIS A 160 8.08 3.14 13.52
C HIS A 160 7.15 3.37 12.34
N LEU A 161 6.15 4.24 12.48
CA LEU A 161 5.20 4.52 11.41
C LEU A 161 5.90 5.12 10.19
N GLY A 162 6.77 6.11 10.40
CA GLY A 162 7.50 6.79 9.33
C GLY A 162 8.43 5.86 8.57
N LEU A 163 9.16 4.98 9.26
CA LEU A 163 10.03 4.00 8.61
C LEU A 163 9.24 2.93 7.86
N PHE A 164 8.24 2.30 8.49
CA PHE A 164 7.50 1.21 7.85
C PHE A 164 6.68 1.70 6.66
N ILE A 165 5.92 2.78 6.83
CA ILE A 165 5.11 3.32 5.74
C ILE A 165 6.01 4.01 4.71
N GLY A 166 7.01 4.79 5.15
CA GLY A 166 7.94 5.45 4.25
C GLY A 166 8.69 4.47 3.35
N PHE A 167 9.29 3.41 3.90
CA PHE A 167 9.99 2.42 3.07
C PHE A 167 9.06 1.62 2.17
N PHE A 168 7.85 1.28 2.64
CA PHE A 168 6.85 0.67 1.76
C PHE A 168 6.57 1.57 0.55
N LEU A 169 6.21 2.84 0.78
CA LEU A 169 5.83 3.78 -0.28
C LEU A 169 6.99 4.15 -1.20
N ILE A 170 8.20 4.37 -0.69
CA ILE A 170 9.33 4.75 -1.55
C ILE A 170 9.78 3.57 -2.41
N SER A 171 9.74 2.35 -1.88
CA SER A 171 10.14 1.16 -2.64
C SER A 171 9.18 0.90 -3.80
N THR A 172 7.88 1.10 -3.60
CA THR A 172 6.89 0.98 -4.67
C THR A 172 7.07 2.08 -5.71
N ALA A 173 7.19 3.34 -5.29
CA ALA A 173 7.44 4.45 -6.20
C ALA A 173 8.73 4.23 -7.02
N LEU A 174 9.83 3.84 -6.36
CA LEU A 174 11.10 3.58 -7.02
C LEU A 174 11.02 2.39 -7.97
N ALA A 175 10.31 1.32 -7.61
CA ALA A 175 10.13 0.16 -8.49
C ALA A 175 9.36 0.53 -9.76
N SER A 176 8.27 1.30 -9.64
CA SER A 176 7.55 1.84 -10.80
C SER A 176 8.45 2.73 -11.65
N PHE A 177 9.14 3.67 -11.02
CA PHE A 177 10.05 4.59 -11.69
C PHE A 177 11.11 3.83 -12.48
N VAL A 178 11.83 2.91 -11.83
CA VAL A 178 12.88 2.12 -12.44
C VAL A 178 12.32 1.25 -13.57
N ASN A 179 11.14 0.67 -13.39
CA ASN A 179 10.54 -0.20 -14.38
C ASN A 179 10.25 0.53 -15.70
N HIS A 180 9.61 1.70 -15.64
CA HIS A 180 9.21 2.44 -16.85
C HIS A 180 10.31 3.34 -17.41
N TYR A 181 11.08 4.01 -16.55
CA TYR A 181 12.10 4.98 -16.98
C TYR A 181 13.30 4.29 -17.64
N PHE A 182 13.69 3.11 -17.15
CA PHE A 182 14.78 2.31 -17.73
C PHE A 182 14.27 1.14 -18.59
N ALA A 183 13.04 1.23 -19.11
CA ALA A 183 12.49 0.23 -20.01
C ALA A 183 13.33 0.11 -21.29
N ASN A 184 13.35 -1.09 -21.89
CA ASN A 184 14.01 -1.30 -23.17
C ASN A 184 13.31 -0.43 -24.24
N PRO A 185 14.05 0.39 -25.01
CA PRO A 185 13.46 1.28 -26.02
C PRO A 185 12.79 0.51 -27.17
N THR A 186 13.07 -0.78 -27.32
CA THR A 186 12.45 -1.63 -28.33
C THR A 186 10.97 -1.79 -28.04
N THR A 187 10.14 -1.18 -28.89
CA THR A 187 8.69 -1.29 -28.79
C THR A 187 8.21 -2.57 -29.44
N PHE A 188 7.30 -3.27 -28.78
CA PHE A 188 6.56 -4.39 -29.35
C PHE A 188 5.06 -4.17 -29.21
N TYR A 189 4.29 -4.96 -29.95
CA TYR A 189 2.85 -4.77 -30.06
C TYR A 189 2.11 -6.05 -29.69
N LYS A 190 1.03 -5.90 -28.94
CA LYS A 190 0.12 -7.00 -28.62
C LYS A 190 -1.33 -6.55 -28.78
N ASN A 191 -2.16 -7.47 -29.26
CA ASN A 191 -3.58 -7.20 -29.48
C ASN A 191 -4.37 -7.61 -28.22
N TYR A 192 -5.30 -6.75 -27.83
CA TYR A 192 -6.17 -6.96 -26.68
C TYR A 192 -7.58 -6.47 -27.00
N LYS A 193 -8.58 -7.03 -26.31
CA LYS A 193 -9.97 -6.59 -26.44
C LYS A 193 -10.34 -5.69 -25.27
N ILE A 194 -11.01 -4.58 -25.56
CA ILE A 194 -11.64 -3.74 -24.54
C ILE A 194 -12.88 -4.49 -24.04
N GLU A 195 -12.87 -4.99 -22.79
CA GLU A 195 -14.06 -5.59 -22.19
C GLU A 195 -15.05 -4.53 -21.72
N SER A 196 -14.54 -3.49 -21.07
CA SER A 196 -15.37 -2.39 -20.57
C SER A 196 -14.59 -1.08 -20.43
N LYS A 197 -15.34 0.00 -20.28
CA LYS A 197 -14.84 1.35 -20.07
C LYS A 197 -15.43 1.93 -18.79
N SER A 198 -14.63 2.66 -18.01
CA SER A 198 -15.16 3.39 -16.85
C SER A 198 -14.62 4.80 -16.75
N ILE A 199 -15.36 5.64 -16.05
CA ILE A 199 -14.99 7.01 -15.71
C ILE A 199 -14.94 7.10 -14.19
N SER A 200 -13.90 7.69 -13.60
CA SER A 200 -13.88 7.94 -12.16
C SER A 200 -14.93 8.97 -11.76
N GLY A 201 -15.60 8.72 -10.64
CA GLY A 201 -16.41 9.73 -9.97
C GLY A 201 -15.52 10.58 -9.04
N GLY A 202 -15.49 11.90 -9.22
CA GLY A 202 -14.72 12.80 -8.35
C GLY A 202 -14.44 14.18 -8.94
N ARG A 203 -13.57 14.95 -8.26
CA ARG A 203 -13.16 16.30 -8.70
C ARG A 203 -12.31 16.30 -9.98
N SER A 204 -11.54 15.23 -10.22
CA SER A 204 -10.79 15.02 -11.46
C SER A 204 -11.30 13.78 -12.17
N THR A 205 -11.84 13.95 -13.36
CA THR A 205 -12.32 12.86 -14.20
C THR A 205 -11.15 12.11 -14.82
N GLU A 206 -10.98 10.86 -14.44
CA GLU A 206 -10.04 9.92 -15.06
C GLU A 206 -10.83 8.88 -15.85
N TYR A 207 -10.25 8.45 -16.97
CA TYR A 207 -10.89 7.54 -17.90
C TYR A 207 -10.10 6.24 -17.93
N PHE A 208 -10.78 5.11 -17.95
CA PHE A 208 -10.13 3.80 -17.85
C PHE A 208 -10.63 2.84 -18.92
N PHE A 209 -9.71 2.04 -19.42
CA PHE A 209 -10.00 0.82 -20.19
C PHE A 209 -9.74 -0.40 -19.34
N TYR A 210 -10.66 -1.35 -19.38
CA TYR A 210 -10.46 -2.69 -18.82
C TYR A 210 -10.24 -3.67 -19.97
N LEU A 211 -9.06 -4.27 -19.99
CA LEU A 211 -8.63 -5.16 -21.04
C LEU A 211 -8.53 -6.58 -20.51
N LYS A 212 -9.04 -7.55 -21.28
CA LYS A 212 -8.82 -8.97 -20.98
C LYS A 212 -7.41 -9.36 -21.37
N MET A 213 -6.63 -9.81 -20.39
CA MET A 213 -5.29 -10.32 -20.60
C MET A 213 -5.30 -11.77 -21.11
N GLU A 214 -4.17 -12.20 -21.70
CA GLU A 214 -3.98 -13.58 -22.20
C GLU A 214 -4.17 -14.65 -21.10
N ASN A 215 -3.88 -14.29 -19.84
CA ASN A 215 -4.07 -15.17 -18.68
C ASN A 215 -5.52 -15.19 -18.15
N GLY A 216 -6.45 -14.52 -18.82
CA GLY A 216 -7.86 -14.43 -18.42
C GLY A 216 -8.17 -13.35 -17.38
N ASN A 217 -7.17 -12.68 -16.82
CA ASN A 217 -7.37 -11.60 -15.85
C ASN A 217 -7.77 -10.30 -16.58
N GLU A 218 -8.55 -9.47 -15.90
CA GLU A 218 -8.84 -8.11 -16.35
C GLU A 218 -7.80 -7.15 -15.77
N GLU A 219 -7.23 -6.28 -16.62
CA GLU A 219 -6.36 -5.21 -16.15
C GLU A 219 -6.89 -3.85 -16.58
N ARG A 220 -6.69 -2.87 -15.69
CA ARG A 220 -7.18 -1.50 -15.83
C ARG A 220 -6.06 -0.59 -16.28
N PHE A 221 -6.28 0.18 -17.33
CA PHE A 221 -5.35 1.18 -17.86
C PHE A 221 -5.93 2.58 -17.78
N SER A 222 -5.12 3.55 -17.34
CA SER A 222 -5.50 4.96 -17.33
C SER A 222 -5.33 5.56 -18.72
N VAL A 223 -6.43 6.04 -19.29
CA VAL A 223 -6.46 6.64 -20.62
C VAL A 223 -6.89 8.10 -20.54
N GLY A 224 -6.38 8.92 -21.46
CA GLY A 224 -6.86 10.30 -21.61
C GLY A 224 -8.26 10.34 -22.21
N LYS A 225 -9.02 11.41 -21.92
CA LYS A 225 -10.38 11.64 -22.44
C LYS A 225 -10.51 11.42 -23.94
N THR A 226 -9.57 11.94 -24.72
CA THR A 226 -9.57 11.83 -26.19
C THR A 226 -9.57 10.37 -26.61
N ARG A 227 -8.60 9.59 -26.12
CA ARG A 227 -8.53 8.14 -26.40
C ARG A 227 -9.79 7.44 -25.91
N TYR A 228 -10.28 7.77 -24.72
CA TYR A 228 -11.51 7.17 -24.23
C TYR A 228 -12.68 7.32 -25.19
N ASN A 229 -12.84 8.48 -25.83
CA ASN A 229 -13.91 8.71 -26.80
C ASN A 229 -13.66 8.05 -28.15
N ASP A 230 -12.40 7.87 -28.54
CA ASP A 230 -12.02 7.32 -29.85
C ASP A 230 -12.24 5.80 -29.95
N PHE A 231 -12.22 5.06 -28.84
CA PHE A 231 -12.37 3.60 -28.81
C PHE A 231 -13.72 3.15 -28.23
N ASN A 232 -14.26 2.05 -28.74
CA ASN A 232 -15.51 1.45 -28.27
C ASN A 232 -15.29 0.19 -27.43
N GLU A 233 -16.24 -0.11 -26.54
CA GLU A 233 -16.24 -1.40 -25.84
C GLU A 233 -16.42 -2.54 -26.84
N GLY A 234 -15.73 -3.66 -26.61
CA GLY A 234 -15.72 -4.81 -27.51
C GLY A 234 -14.75 -4.69 -28.70
N GLU A 235 -14.16 -3.52 -28.94
CA GLU A 235 -13.17 -3.29 -30.01
C GLU A 235 -11.84 -3.98 -29.68
N GLU A 236 -11.17 -4.52 -30.71
CA GLU A 236 -9.79 -5.00 -30.60
C GLU A 236 -8.81 -3.85 -30.84
N ILE A 237 -7.87 -3.70 -29.90
CA ILE A 237 -6.86 -2.66 -29.92
C ILE A 237 -5.46 -3.27 -29.86
N LYS A 238 -4.50 -2.55 -30.41
CA LYS A 238 -3.09 -2.90 -30.36
C LYS A 238 -2.38 -2.01 -29.33
N LEU A 239 -1.90 -2.60 -28.25
CA LEU A 239 -1.09 -1.92 -27.25
C LEU A 239 0.35 -1.77 -27.72
N CYS A 240 0.93 -0.60 -27.51
CA CYS A 240 2.35 -0.32 -27.69
C CYS A 240 3.03 -0.56 -26.34
N LEU A 241 3.93 -1.54 -26.30
CA LEU A 241 4.55 -2.01 -25.07
C LEU A 241 6.06 -1.80 -25.11
N LEU A 242 6.61 -1.38 -23.98
CA LEU A 242 8.05 -1.43 -23.69
C LEU A 242 8.31 -2.50 -22.64
N LYS A 243 9.41 -3.25 -22.80
CA LYS A 243 9.82 -4.23 -21.79
C LYS A 243 10.42 -3.47 -20.61
N GLY A 244 9.70 -3.38 -19.50
CA GLY A 244 10.18 -2.66 -18.31
C GLY A 244 11.40 -3.31 -17.70
N LYS A 245 12.22 -2.51 -17.00
CA LYS A 245 13.51 -2.95 -16.45
C LYS A 245 13.37 -4.08 -15.43
N LEU A 246 12.27 -4.10 -14.68
CA LEU A 246 11.97 -5.11 -13.67
C LEU A 246 11.18 -6.29 -14.23
N GLY A 247 11.03 -6.36 -15.56
CA GLY A 247 10.35 -7.45 -16.26
C GLY A 247 8.85 -7.25 -16.48
N PHE A 248 8.29 -6.14 -15.97
CA PHE A 248 6.88 -5.77 -16.15
C PHE A 248 6.71 -4.87 -17.36
N ASP A 249 5.80 -5.23 -18.26
CA ASP A 249 5.62 -4.51 -19.52
C ASP A 249 4.89 -3.19 -19.28
N TYR A 250 5.38 -2.11 -19.88
CA TYR A 250 4.83 -0.76 -19.72
C TYR A 250 4.12 -0.32 -20.99
N VAL A 251 2.86 0.13 -20.84
CA VAL A 251 2.02 0.60 -21.94
C VAL A 251 2.32 2.06 -22.24
N THR A 252 2.79 2.33 -23.46
CA THR A 252 3.08 3.69 -23.93
C THR A 252 2.00 4.25 -24.85
N GLY A 253 1.16 3.39 -25.43
CA GLY A 253 0.16 3.83 -26.39
C GLY A 253 -0.86 2.77 -26.79
N PHE A 254 -1.93 3.24 -27.40
CA PHE A 254 -3.08 2.45 -27.87
C PHE A 254 -3.29 2.77 -29.35
N LYS A 255 -3.38 1.74 -30.19
CA LYS A 255 -3.63 1.87 -31.64
C LYS A 255 -4.87 1.06 -32.03
N LYS A 256 -5.67 1.58 -32.95
CA LYS A 256 -6.73 0.79 -33.59
C LYS A 256 -6.12 -0.25 -34.52
N ILE A 257 -6.70 -1.44 -34.53
CA ILE A 257 -6.45 -2.41 -35.59
C ILE A 257 -7.29 -1.93 -36.76
N LYS A 258 -6.66 -1.42 -37.84
CA LYS A 258 -7.38 -1.12 -39.07
C LYS A 258 -7.97 -2.45 -39.57
N GLN A 259 -9.29 -2.54 -39.61
CA GLN A 259 -9.99 -3.54 -40.43
C GLN A 259 -9.77 -3.23 -41.89
#